data_AF-A0A5J9WT71-F1
#
_entry.id   AF-A0A5J9WT71-F1
#
_cell.length_a   1.000
_cell.length_b   1.000
_cell.length_c   1.000
_cell.angle_alpha   90.00
_cell.angle_beta   90.00
_cell.angle_gamma   90.00
#
_symmetry.space_group_name_H-M   'P 1'
#
loop_
_entity.id
_entity.type
_entity.pdbx_description
1 polymer ?
#
loop_
_entity_poly.entity_id
_entity_poly.type
_entity_poly.pdbx_seq_one_letter_code
_entity_poly.pdbx_strand_id
1 'polypeptide(L)'
;MYYVAFHKYANQGFYKNEFLGLTFPNNQAGGATTISGGEILRNYWQVEMGYSKWVDLAILCGMVVLYRLLFLAIEKLKPTLAGLRFRNTMSSVQVAEQGSSSP
;
A
#
# COMPACT_ATOMS: atom_id res chain seq x y z
N MET A 1 9.59 13.17 7.34
CA MET A 1 9.29 12.68 5.98
C MET A 1 8.18 11.63 6.05
N TYR A 2 6.94 12.02 5.75
CA TYR A 2 5.76 11.15 5.83
C TYR A 2 5.69 10.27 4.55
N TYR A 3 6.36 9.12 4.57
CA TYR A 3 6.14 8.11 3.54
C TYR A 3 4.80 7.42 3.83
N VAL A 4 3.96 7.28 2.80
CA VAL A 4 2.82 6.35 2.79
C VAL A 4 3.41 4.93 2.79
N ALA A 5 4.00 4.54 3.92
CA ALA A 5 4.60 3.24 4.12
C ALA A 5 3.54 2.35 4.76
N PHE A 6 3.34 1.16 4.20
CA PHE A 6 2.50 0.12 4.79
C PHE A 6 2.71 -0.03 6.30
N HIS A 7 3.98 0.04 6.73
CA HIS A 7 4.39 -0.07 8.13
C HIS A 7 3.82 1.05 9.01
N LYS A 8 3.62 2.26 8.47
CA LYS A 8 3.04 3.38 9.22
C LYS A 8 1.60 3.05 9.61
N TYR A 9 0.77 2.66 8.65
CA TYR A 9 -0.64 2.32 8.90
C TYR A 9 -0.79 1.00 9.68
N ALA A 10 0.08 0.02 9.42
CA ALA A 10 0.07 -1.25 10.15
C ALA A 10 0.40 -1.05 11.63
N ASN A 11 1.46 -0.28 11.93
CA ASN A 11 1.85 0.00 13.30
C ASN A 11 0.82 0.90 14.00
N GLN A 12 0.27 1.91 13.32
CA GLN A 12 -0.80 2.75 13.89
C GLN A 12 -2.06 1.94 14.21
N GLY A 13 -2.49 1.05 13.31
CA GLY A 13 -3.64 0.16 13.54
C GLY A 13 -3.38 -0.84 14.68
N PHE A 14 -2.19 -1.44 14.73
CA PHE A 14 -1.79 -2.38 15.79
C PHE A 14 -1.78 -1.71 17.16
N TYR A 15 -1.14 -0.55 17.30
CA TYR A 15 -1.12 0.18 18.56
C TYR A 15 -2.51 0.65 18.98
N LYS A 16 -3.35 1.11 18.03
CA LYS A 16 -4.74 1.44 18.36
C LYS A 16 -5.54 0.20 18.80
N ASN A 17 -5.26 -0.98 18.26
CA ASN A 17 -5.95 -2.20 18.66
C ASN A 17 -5.55 -2.66 20.07
N GLU A 18 -4.26 -2.63 20.39
CA GLU A 18 -3.73 -3.16 21.64
C GLU A 18 -3.90 -2.20 22.82
N PHE A 19 -3.91 -0.88 22.58
CA PHE A 19 -3.91 0.09 23.67
C PHE A 19 -5.26 0.79 23.90
N LEU A 20 -6.17 0.87 22.91
CA LEU A 20 -7.50 1.45 23.18
C LEU A 20 -8.31 0.52 24.10
N GLY A 21 -8.79 1.08 25.21
CA GLY A 21 -9.65 0.37 26.17
C GLY A 21 -8.89 -0.33 27.30
N LEU A 22 -7.55 -0.31 27.28
CA LEU A 22 -6.72 -0.78 28.39
C LEU A 22 -6.20 0.39 29.22
N THR A 23 -6.04 0.14 30.51
CA THR A 23 -5.48 1.09 31.48
C THR A 23 -4.24 0.46 32.07
N PHE A 24 -3.15 1.22 32.11
CA PHE A 24 -1.85 0.75 32.59
C PHE A 24 -1.46 1.48 33.87
N PRO A 25 -0.73 0.83 34.79
CA PRO A 25 -0.18 1.49 35.96
C PRO A 25 0.82 2.57 35.53
N ASN A 26 0.65 3.78 36.05
CA ASN A 26 1.47 4.93 35.69
C ASN A 26 2.59 5.10 36.72
N ASN A 27 3.84 5.11 36.25
CA ASN A 27 5.03 5.32 37.09
C ASN A 27 5.51 6.79 37.11
N GLN A 28 4.72 7.74 36.58
CA GLN A 28 5.08 9.17 36.66
C GLN A 28 4.88 9.73 38.08
N ALA A 29 5.96 10.29 38.64
CA ALA A 29 5.94 10.94 39.94
C ALA A 29 5.03 12.18 39.92
N GLY A 30 4.01 12.20 40.79
CA GLY A 30 3.08 13.32 40.94
C GLY A 30 1.86 13.32 39.99
N GLY A 31 1.68 12.25 39.19
CA GLY A 31 0.52 12.08 38.29
C GLY A 31 -0.51 11.07 38.79
N ALA A 32 -1.58 10.86 38.02
CA ALA A 32 -2.58 9.83 38.29
C ALA A 32 -1.93 8.43 38.31
N THR A 33 -2.36 7.55 39.22
CA THR A 33 -1.80 6.19 39.43
C THR A 33 -2.00 5.25 38.25
N THR A 34 -2.91 5.58 37.33
CA THR A 34 -3.18 4.81 36.12
C THR A 34 -3.28 5.76 34.92
N ILE A 35 -2.80 5.30 33.77
CA ILE A 35 -2.85 6.02 32.49
C ILE A 35 -3.59 5.17 31.47
N SER A 36 -4.49 5.79 30.70
CA SER A 36 -5.21 5.08 29.65
C SER A 36 -4.32 4.86 28.43
N GLY A 37 -4.47 3.74 27.74
CA GLY A 37 -3.70 3.47 26.52
C GLY A 37 -3.99 4.47 25.40
N GLY A 38 -5.17 5.08 25.37
CA GLY A 38 -5.48 6.20 24.46
C GLY A 38 -4.64 7.45 24.75
N GLU A 39 -4.35 7.72 26.01
CA GLU A 39 -3.53 8.85 26.45
C GLU A 39 -2.04 8.61 26.22
N ILE A 40 -1.58 7.35 26.36
CA ILE A 40 -0.24 6.92 25.94
C ILE A 40 -0.06 7.13 24.43
N LEU A 41 -1.01 6.66 23.62
CA LEU A 41 -0.94 6.81 22.15
C LEU A 41 -0.85 8.27 21.71
N ARG A 42 -1.57 9.16 22.41
CA ARG A 42 -1.60 10.58 22.08
C ARG A 42 -0.35 11.32 22.56
N ASN A 43 0.06 11.11 23.81
CA ASN A 43 1.14 11.86 24.44
C ASN A 43 2.54 11.32 24.12
N TYR A 44 2.72 10.01 24.03
CA TYR A 44 4.04 9.41 23.75
C TYR A 44 4.27 9.17 22.26
N TRP A 45 3.24 8.69 21.54
CA TRP A 45 3.40 8.22 20.16
C TRP A 45 2.90 9.21 19.10
N GLN A 46 2.32 10.35 19.50
CA GLN A 46 1.72 11.36 18.62
C GLN A 46 0.82 10.76 17.53
N VAL A 47 0.10 9.69 17.84
CA VAL A 47 -0.85 9.11 16.89
C VAL A 47 -2.03 10.06 16.72
N GLU A 48 -2.36 10.42 15.48
CA GLU A 48 -3.62 11.09 15.19
C GLU A 48 -4.80 10.20 15.62
N MET A 49 -5.48 10.62 16.69
CA MET A 49 -6.72 10.02 17.19
C MET A 49 -7.94 10.41 16.33
N GLY A 50 -7.74 11.19 15.26
CA GLY A 50 -8.80 11.67 14.37
C GLY A 50 -9.48 10.59 13.53
N TYR A 51 -8.89 9.39 13.41
CA TYR A 51 -9.44 8.29 12.61
C TYR A 51 -9.50 6.97 13.38
N SER A 52 -10.57 6.22 13.14
CA SER A 52 -10.88 4.94 13.81
C SER A 52 -9.96 3.81 13.36
N LYS A 53 -9.73 2.82 14.23
CA LYS A 53 -8.90 1.62 13.96
C LYS A 53 -9.32 0.86 12.70
N TRP A 54 -10.61 0.92 12.35
CA TRP A 54 -11.17 0.29 11.15
C TRP A 54 -10.74 0.98 9.85
N VAL A 55 -10.43 2.27 9.90
CA VAL A 55 -9.95 3.05 8.75
C VAL A 55 -8.53 2.62 8.40
N ASP A 56 -7.67 2.44 9.40
CA ASP A 56 -6.30 1.95 9.20
C ASP A 56 -6.30 0.54 8.57
N LEU A 57 -7.22 -0.34 9.02
CA LEU A 57 -7.41 -1.67 8.43
C LEU A 57 -7.93 -1.61 6.98
N ALA A 58 -8.92 -0.75 6.70
CA ALA A 58 -9.45 -0.56 5.36
C ALA A 58 -8.37 -0.06 4.38
N ILE A 59 -7.49 0.84 4.82
CA ILE A 59 -6.35 1.33 4.02
C ILE A 59 -5.38 0.17 3.73
N LEU A 60 -5.06 -0.66 4.73
CA LEU A 60 -4.21 -1.84 4.52
C LEU A 60 -4.80 -2.80 3.49
N CYS A 61 -6.09 -3.14 3.62
CA CYS A 61 -6.78 -3.98 2.64
C CYS A 61 -6.78 -3.35 1.25
N GLY A 62 -7.02 -2.03 1.17
CA GLY A 62 -6.95 -1.27 -0.08
C GLY A 62 -5.59 -1.36 -0.75
N MET A 63 -4.49 -1.23 0.02
CA MET A 63 -3.13 -1.39 -0.51
C MET A 63 -2.91 -2.80 -1.08
N VAL A 64 -3.33 -3.86 -0.38
CA VAL A 64 -3.18 -5.25 -0.86
C VAL A 64 -3.90 -5.46 -2.18
N VAL A 65 -5.16 -5.01 -2.27
CA VAL A 65 -5.95 -5.13 -3.50
C VAL A 65 -5.30 -4.33 -4.63
N LEU A 66 -4.86 -3.10 -4.38
CA LEU A 66 -4.18 -2.26 -5.36
C LEU A 66 -2.90 -2.93 -5.90
N TYR A 67 -2.05 -3.47 -5.02
CA TYR A 67 -0.84 -4.19 -5.44
C TYR A 67 -1.17 -5.43 -6.29
N ARG A 68 -2.23 -6.17 -5.94
CA ARG A 68 -2.69 -7.32 -6.74
C ARG A 68 -3.18 -6.89 -8.12
N LEU A 69 -3.94 -5.81 -8.22
CA LEU A 69 -4.42 -5.28 -9.50
C LEU A 69 -3.27 -4.75 -10.37
N LEU A 70 -2.30 -4.04 -9.78
CA LEU A 70 -1.12 -3.58 -10.49
C LEU A 70 -0.29 -4.75 -11.01
N PHE A 71 -0.10 -5.80 -10.21
CA PHE A 71 0.59 -7.02 -10.63
C PHE A 71 -0.12 -7.67 -11.83
N LEU A 72 -1.44 -7.87 -11.76
CA LEU A 72 -2.22 -8.41 -12.88
C LEU A 72 -2.16 -7.51 -14.12
N ALA A 73 -2.21 -6.19 -13.95
CA ALA A 73 -2.12 -5.24 -15.06
C ALA A 73 -0.76 -5.34 -15.78
N ILE A 74 0.34 -5.44 -15.03
CA ILE A 74 1.69 -5.63 -15.58
C ILE A 74 1.77 -6.98 -16.31
N GLU A 75 1.25 -8.06 -15.71
CA GLU A 75 1.23 -9.38 -16.33
C GLU A 75 0.39 -9.44 -17.60
N LYS A 76 -0.72 -8.69 -17.69
CA LYS A 76 -1.55 -8.61 -18.90
C LYS A 76 -0.99 -7.67 -19.96
N LEU A 77 -0.20 -6.67 -19.55
CA LEU A 77 0.46 -5.76 -20.48
C LEU A 77 1.64 -6.43 -21.21
N LYS A 78 2.39 -7.31 -20.54
CA LYS A 78 3.50 -8.09 -21.12
C LYS A 78 3.13 -8.85 -22.42
N PRO A 79 2.10 -9.71 -22.46
CA PRO A 79 1.71 -10.42 -23.67
C PRO A 79 1.10 -9.48 -24.72
N THR A 80 0.41 -8.42 -24.31
CA THR A 80 -0.17 -7.44 -25.23
C THR A 80 0.90 -6.65 -25.97
N LEU A 81 1.96 -6.21 -25.27
CA LEU A 81 3.12 -5.57 -25.88
C LEU A 81 3.94 -6.54 -26.75
N ALA A 82 4.13 -7.79 -26.31
CA ALA A 82 4.81 -8.80 -27.10
C ALA A 82 4.05 -9.12 -28.40
N GLY A 83 2.72 -9.25 -28.34
CA GLY A 83 1.88 -9.42 -29.51
C GLY A 83 1.90 -8.21 -30.46
N LEU A 84 1.95 -7.00 -29.92
CA LEU A 84 2.09 -5.78 -30.74
C LEU A 84 3.46 -5.72 -31.43
N ARG A 85 4.55 -6.09 -30.73
CA ARG A 85 5.89 -6.20 -31.30
C ARG A 85 5.94 -7.23 -32.43
N PHE A 86 5.36 -8.41 -32.23
CA PHE A 86 5.25 -9.43 -33.28
C PHE A 86 4.47 -8.95 -34.51
N ARG A 87 3.34 -8.26 -34.32
CA ARG A 87 2.55 -7.69 -35.43
C ARG A 87 3.33 -6.64 -36.23
N ASN A 88 4.07 -5.78 -35.55
CA ASN A 88 4.89 -4.76 -36.22
C ASN A 88 6.05 -5.40 -37.00
N THR A 89 6.71 -6.44 -36.45
CA THR A 89 7.75 -7.19 -37.17
C THR A 89 7.19 -7.86 -38.43
N MET A 90 6.04 -8.53 -38.32
CA MET A 90 5.44 -9.22 -39.46
C MET A 90 5.00 -8.26 -40.57
N SER A 91 4.43 -7.10 -40.21
CA SER A 91 4.10 -6.04 -41.17
C SER A 91 5.35 -5.49 -41.88
N SER A 92 6.47 -5.32 -41.16
CA SER A 92 7.71 -4.84 -41.78
C SER A 92 8.37 -5.86 -42.70
N VAL A 93 8.28 -7.15 -42.37
CA VAL A 93 8.81 -8.25 -43.20
C VAL A 93 8.03 -8.38 -44.49
N GLN A 94 6.69 -8.34 -44.45
CA GLN A 94 5.87 -8.41 -45.66
C GLN A 94 6.12 -7.23 -46.61
N VAL A 95 6.31 -6.03 -46.07
CA VAL A 95 6.65 -4.83 -46.87
C VAL A 95 8.04 -4.95 -47.51
N ALA A 96 9.02 -5.52 -46.80
CA ALA A 96 10.36 -5.74 -47.35
C ALA A 96 10.40 -6.83 -48.44
N GLU A 97 9.61 -7.91 -48.30
CA GLU A 97 9.51 -8.97 -49.31
C GLU A 97 8.78 -8.53 -50.58
N GLN A 98 7.72 -7.70 -50.48
CA GLN A 98 7.06 -7.13 -51.67
C GLN A 98 7.96 -6.13 -52.43
N GLY A 99 8.84 -5.42 -51.72
CA GLY A 99 9.80 -4.50 -52.33
C GLY A 99 10.95 -5.19 -53.07
N SER A 100 11.35 -6.41 -52.69
CA SER A 100 12.43 -7.16 -53.35
C SER A 100 11.96 -8.09 -54.46
N SER A 101 10.65 -8.35 -54.56
CA SER A 101 10.04 -9.23 -55.57
C SER A 101 9.47 -8.49 -56.79
N SER A 102 9.66 -7.17 -56.87
CA SER A 102 9.36 -6.39 -58.08
C SER A 102 10.62 -6.27 -58.96
N PRO A 103 10.61 -6.77 -60.21
CA PRO A 103 11.75 -6.72 -61.13
C PRO A 103 12.06 -5.33 -61.68
#